data_AF-S1PQQ1-F1
#
_entry.id   AF-S1PQQ1-F1
#
_cell.length_a   1.000
_cell.length_b   1.000
_cell.length_c   1.000
_cell.angle_alpha   90.00
_cell.angle_beta   90.00
_cell.angle_gamma   90.00
#
_symmetry.space_group_name_H-M   'P 1'
#
loop_
_entity.id
_entity.type
_entity.pdbx_description
1 polymer ?
#
loop_
_entity_poly.entity_id
_entity_poly.type
_entity_poly.pdbx_seq_one_letter_code
_entity_poly.pdbx_strand_id
1 'polypeptide(L)'
;MFTEEEKIRAIELYFKYGKKLAPVVRELGYPSKRNLRRWIRSWEAGGGAKESIRHKHRYSDEQKQVAVEHYLNHGCCLAFTSRALGYPCTDVLARWVNELYPDRRRIFTSKANPVAPFEPEVKRQAVMALCTRQVSASEIARRIGVSRAVLYK
;
A
#
# COMPACT_ATOMS: atom_id res chain seq x y z
N MET A 1 8.36 4.58 -18.10
CA MET A 1 9.06 5.16 -16.93
C MET A 1 10.49 4.68 -17.01
N PHE A 2 11.50 5.55 -16.89
CA PHE A 2 12.90 5.17 -17.09
C PHE A 2 13.53 4.62 -15.81
N THR A 3 14.30 3.54 -15.92
CA THR A 3 15.02 2.94 -14.80
C THR A 3 16.16 3.85 -14.32
N GLU A 4 16.68 3.60 -13.12
CA GLU A 4 17.82 4.35 -12.60
C GLU A 4 19.07 4.17 -13.49
N GLU A 5 19.31 2.93 -13.93
CA GLU A 5 20.40 2.55 -14.82
C GLU A 5 20.33 3.29 -16.16
N GLU A 6 19.15 3.35 -16.77
CA GLU A 6 18.92 4.08 -18.03
C GLU A 6 19.23 5.58 -17.90
N LYS A 7 18.90 6.19 -16.74
CA LYS A 7 19.19 7.60 -16.49
C LYS A 7 20.68 7.85 -16.30
N ILE A 8 21.35 6.99 -15.54
CA ILE A 8 22.80 7.08 -15.31
C ILE A 8 23.54 6.94 -16.63
N ARG A 9 23.21 5.92 -17.43
CA ARG A 9 23.81 5.70 -18.76
C ARG A 9 23.65 6.92 -19.67
N ALA A 10 22.48 7.57 -19.67
CA ALA A 10 22.24 8.78 -20.45
C ALA A 10 23.08 9.98 -19.96
N ILE A 11 23.30 10.11 -18.66
CA ILE A 11 24.14 11.16 -18.07
C ILE A 11 25.63 10.90 -18.36
N GLU A 12 26.10 9.67 -18.25
CA GLU A 12 27.48 9.29 -18.60
C GLU A 12 27.78 9.58 -20.07
N LEU A 13 26.87 9.21 -20.98
CA LEU A 13 26.97 9.54 -22.41
C LEU A 13 26.98 11.05 -22.66
N TYR A 14 26.22 11.82 -21.88
CA TYR A 14 26.23 13.29 -21.98
C TYR A 14 27.60 13.89 -21.67
N PHE A 15 28.28 13.40 -20.63
CA PHE A 15 29.65 13.84 -20.31
C PHE A 15 30.66 13.34 -21.35
N LYS A 16 30.53 12.10 -21.82
CA LYS A 16 31.36 11.54 -22.90
C LYS A 16 31.30 12.37 -24.18
N TYR A 17 30.14 12.93 -24.53
CA TYR A 17 29.95 13.79 -25.70
C TYR A 17 30.24 15.28 -25.47
N GLY A 18 30.93 15.63 -24.39
CA GLY A 18 31.29 17.02 -24.11
C GLY A 18 30.07 17.89 -23.84
N LYS A 19 29.10 17.37 -23.06
CA LYS A 19 27.89 18.08 -22.62
C LYS A 19 26.91 18.41 -23.76
N LYS A 20 26.87 17.60 -24.81
CA LYS A 20 25.93 17.74 -25.93
C LYS A 20 24.72 16.82 -25.74
N LEU A 21 23.52 17.40 -25.66
CA LEU A 21 22.26 16.65 -25.47
C LEU A 21 21.81 15.88 -26.72
N ALA A 22 22.00 16.44 -27.91
CA ALA A 22 21.46 15.88 -29.15
C ALA A 22 22.09 14.52 -29.55
N PRO A 23 23.41 14.31 -29.42
CA PRO A 23 24.02 13.01 -29.67
C PRO A 23 23.47 11.90 -28.77
N VAL A 24 23.33 12.18 -27.46
CA VAL A 24 22.80 11.22 -26.47
C VAL A 24 21.40 10.74 -26.85
N VAL A 25 20.50 11.68 -27.17
CA VAL A 25 19.11 11.34 -27.53
C VAL A 25 19.04 10.61 -28.86
N ARG A 26 19.91 10.94 -29.82
CA ARG A 26 19.96 10.24 -31.12
C ARG A 26 20.48 8.81 -30.99
N GLU A 27 21.46 8.57 -30.11
CA GLU A 27 22.03 7.24 -29.90
C GLU A 27 21.13 6.33 -29.08
N LEU A 28 20.61 6.83 -27.96
CA LEU A 28 19.77 6.02 -27.08
C LEU A 28 18.32 5.89 -27.58
N GLY A 29 17.83 6.83 -28.39
CA GLY A 29 16.42 6.93 -28.77
C GLY A 29 15.49 7.40 -27.64
N TYR A 30 16.05 7.59 -26.45
CA TYR A 30 15.43 8.14 -25.25
C TYR A 30 16.51 8.87 -24.43
N PRO A 31 16.19 9.63 -23.37
CA PRO A 31 14.93 10.30 -23.10
C PRO A 31 14.75 11.56 -23.98
N SER A 32 13.69 12.34 -23.78
CA SER A 32 13.60 13.68 -24.39
C SER A 32 14.70 14.62 -23.87
N LYS A 33 15.11 15.61 -24.67
CA LYS A 33 16.12 16.63 -24.27
C LYS A 33 15.74 17.33 -22.95
N ARG A 34 14.45 17.54 -22.70
CA ARG A 34 13.92 18.16 -21.48
C ARG A 34 14.15 17.28 -20.25
N ASN A 35 13.92 15.98 -20.39
CA ASN A 35 14.13 15.00 -19.32
C ASN A 35 15.61 14.84 -19.00
N LEU A 36 16.47 14.74 -20.03
CA LEU A 36 17.92 14.65 -19.84
C LEU A 36 18.46 15.87 -19.07
N ARG A 37 18.04 17.09 -19.43
CA ARG A 37 18.41 18.31 -18.68
C ARG A 37 17.91 18.31 -17.23
N ARG A 38 16.75 17.69 -16.96
CA ARG A 38 16.25 17.55 -15.58
C ARG A 38 17.13 16.60 -14.78
N TRP A 39 17.50 15.46 -15.35
CA TRP A 39 18.35 14.47 -14.70
C TRP A 39 19.76 15.03 -14.43
N ILE A 40 20.35 15.72 -15.40
CA ILE A 40 21.68 16.36 -15.23
C ILE A 40 21.64 17.38 -14.09
N ARG A 41 20.62 18.24 -14.03
CA ARG A 41 20.50 19.21 -12.91
C ARG A 41 20.36 18.54 -11.55
N SER A 42 19.59 17.45 -11.47
CA SER A 42 19.49 16.66 -10.24
C SER A 42 20.82 16.00 -9.88
N TRP A 43 21.54 15.48 -10.89
CA TRP A 43 22.85 14.85 -10.74
C TRP A 43 23.92 15.81 -10.24
N GLU A 44 24.01 17.00 -10.86
CA GLU A 44 24.93 18.06 -10.47
C GLU A 44 24.60 18.61 -9.06
N ALA A 45 23.32 18.78 -8.74
CA ALA A 45 22.88 19.25 -7.42
C ALA A 45 23.22 18.28 -6.28
N GLY A 46 23.30 16.98 -6.56
CA GLY A 46 23.73 15.96 -5.60
C GLY A 46 25.20 15.56 -5.72
N GLY A 47 26.05 16.40 -6.32
CA GLY A 47 27.50 16.18 -6.36
C GLY A 47 27.94 14.99 -7.21
N GLY A 48 27.11 14.54 -8.14
CA GLY A 48 27.41 13.41 -9.01
C GLY A 48 27.07 12.03 -8.44
N ALA A 49 26.44 11.97 -7.27
CA ALA A 49 25.97 10.73 -6.66
C ALA A 49 24.83 10.12 -7.49
N LYS A 50 24.77 8.79 -7.63
CA LYS A 50 23.69 8.11 -8.39
C LYS A 50 22.32 8.34 -7.74
N GLU A 51 22.32 8.40 -6.41
CA GLU A 51 21.18 8.64 -5.53
C GLU A 51 20.50 9.98 -5.80
N SER A 52 21.24 10.96 -6.34
CA SER A 52 20.72 12.30 -6.64
C SER A 52 19.74 12.33 -7.83
N ILE A 53 19.80 11.32 -8.70
CA ILE A 53 18.90 11.16 -9.85
C ILE A 53 17.58 10.48 -9.43
N ARG A 54 17.56 9.89 -8.22
CA ARG A 54 16.36 9.27 -7.67
C ARG A 54 15.28 10.32 -7.47
N HIS A 55 14.03 9.90 -7.68
CA HIS A 55 12.90 10.73 -7.34
C HIS A 55 12.90 10.89 -5.82
N LYS A 56 13.05 12.11 -5.31
CA LYS A 56 12.93 12.37 -3.87
C LYS A 56 11.54 11.92 -3.43
N HIS A 57 11.45 10.96 -2.51
CA HIS A 57 10.17 10.50 -2.01
C HIS A 57 9.43 11.69 -1.38
N ARG A 58 8.12 11.79 -1.62
CA ARG A 58 7.30 12.89 -1.09
C ARG A 58 7.31 12.93 0.44
N TYR A 59 7.52 11.77 1.05
CA TYR A 59 7.59 11.56 2.48
C TYR A 59 8.87 10.80 2.79
N SER A 60 9.50 11.09 3.93
CA SER A 60 10.66 10.34 4.39
C SER A 60 10.27 8.96 4.94
N ASP A 61 11.24 8.07 5.07
CA ASP A 61 11.00 6.76 5.67
C ASP A 61 10.64 6.87 7.15
N GLU A 62 11.19 7.86 7.88
CA GLU A 62 10.78 8.12 9.27
C GLU A 62 9.32 8.57 9.35
N GLN A 63 8.89 9.45 8.44
CA GLN A 63 7.49 9.88 8.34
C GLN A 63 6.55 8.71 8.03
N LYS A 64 6.98 7.79 7.15
CA LYS A 64 6.25 6.57 6.86
C LYS A 64 6.11 5.69 8.10
N GLN A 65 7.20 5.49 8.84
CA GLN A 65 7.22 4.66 10.04
C GLN A 65 6.31 5.23 11.14
N VAL A 66 6.43 6.53 11.44
CA VAL A 66 5.59 7.22 12.44
C VAL A 66 4.10 7.11 12.08
N ALA A 67 3.76 7.29 10.80
CA ALA A 67 2.37 7.20 10.36
C ALA A 67 1.80 5.78 10.54
N VAL A 68 2.59 4.76 10.25
CA VAL A 68 2.16 3.37 10.42
C VAL A 68 2.07 3.00 11.90
N GLU A 69 3.03 3.37 12.73
CA GLU A 69 2.99 3.14 14.18
C GLU A 69 1.79 3.83 14.84
N HIS A 70 1.51 5.08 14.48
CA HIS A 70 0.32 5.78 14.98
C HIS A 70 -0.96 5.02 14.61
N TYR A 71 -1.06 4.53 13.38
CA TYR A 71 -2.17 3.70 12.93
C TYR A 71 -2.32 2.41 13.75
N LEU A 72 -1.21 1.75 14.10
CA LEU A 72 -1.23 0.53 14.92
C LEU A 72 -1.69 0.79 16.35
N ASN A 73 -1.23 1.90 16.95
CA ASN A 73 -1.50 2.22 18.35
C ASN A 73 -2.91 2.82 18.58
N HIS A 74 -3.52 3.43 17.56
CA HIS A 74 -4.79 4.15 17.69
C HIS A 74 -5.97 3.44 17.00
N GLY A 75 -6.03 2.10 17.13
CA GLY A 75 -7.21 1.32 16.74
C GLY A 75 -7.35 1.07 15.23
N CYS A 76 -6.27 1.19 14.45
CA CYS A 76 -6.25 0.85 13.02
C CYS A 76 -7.27 1.62 12.17
N CYS A 77 -7.51 2.89 12.49
CA CYS A 77 -8.38 3.76 11.69
C CYS A 77 -7.57 4.68 10.75
N LEU A 78 -7.59 4.40 9.45
CA LEU A 78 -6.84 5.16 8.44
C LEU A 78 -7.22 6.65 8.42
N ALA A 79 -8.52 6.95 8.46
CA ALA A 79 -9.02 8.32 8.43
C ALA A 79 -8.65 9.09 9.69
N PHE A 80 -8.61 8.42 10.85
CA PHE A 80 -8.18 9.04 12.10
C PHE A 80 -6.70 9.39 12.05
N THR A 81 -5.83 8.44 11.69
CA THR A 81 -4.38 8.69 11.59
C THR A 81 -4.06 9.80 10.58
N SER A 82 -4.70 9.80 9.42
CA SER A 82 -4.51 10.84 8.40
C SER A 82 -4.89 12.24 8.93
N ARG A 83 -5.99 12.35 9.69
CA ARG A 83 -6.39 13.63 10.31
C ARG A 83 -5.49 14.04 11.47
N ALA A 84 -5.05 13.08 12.29
CA ALA A 84 -4.22 13.34 13.46
C ALA A 84 -2.83 13.85 13.08
N LEU A 85 -2.20 13.22 12.08
CA LEU A 85 -0.85 13.60 11.63
C LEU A 85 -0.86 14.70 10.56
N GLY A 86 -2.00 14.96 9.93
CA GLY A 86 -2.14 15.90 8.81
C GLY A 86 -1.53 15.40 7.49
N TYR A 87 -0.91 14.22 7.50
CA TYR A 87 -0.35 13.48 6.37
C TYR A 87 -0.23 11.99 6.77
N PRO A 88 -0.03 11.06 5.83
CA PRO A 88 -0.40 11.14 4.41
C PRO A 88 -1.93 10.98 4.23
N CYS A 89 -2.42 11.01 2.99
CA CYS A 89 -3.82 10.63 2.72
C CYS A 89 -4.05 9.12 2.98
N THR A 90 -5.31 8.74 3.17
CA THR A 90 -5.71 7.38 3.57
C THR A 90 -5.19 6.29 2.64
N ASP A 91 -5.17 6.53 1.33
CA ASP A 91 -4.72 5.53 0.34
C ASP A 91 -3.21 5.28 0.43
N VAL A 92 -2.44 6.35 0.65
CA VAL A 92 -0.99 6.25 0.82
C VAL A 92 -0.66 5.54 2.13
N LEU A 93 -1.39 5.85 3.21
CA LEU A 93 -1.23 5.16 4.49
C LEU A 93 -1.57 3.66 4.37
N ALA A 94 -2.68 3.33 3.71
CA ALA A 94 -3.07 1.93 3.49
C ALA A 94 -1.99 1.15 2.74
N ARG A 95 -1.42 1.76 1.69
CA ARG A 95 -0.32 1.16 0.94
C ARG A 95 0.93 0.95 1.81
N TRP A 96 1.31 1.94 2.64
CA TRP A 96 2.44 1.79 3.55
C TRP A 96 2.25 0.70 4.59
N VAL A 97 1.04 0.58 5.14
CA VAL A 97 0.69 -0.50 6.07
C VAL A 97 0.83 -1.86 5.37
N ASN A 98 0.36 -2.00 4.13
CA ASN A 98 0.48 -3.25 3.37
C ASN A 98 1.94 -3.57 3.00
N GLU A 99 2.75 -2.55 2.67
CA GLU A 99 4.17 -2.72 2.37
C GLU A 99 4.98 -3.19 3.60
N LEU A 100 4.69 -2.64 4.78
CA LEU A 100 5.41 -2.98 6.02
C LEU A 100 4.85 -4.21 6.75
N TYR A 101 3.57 -4.51 6.54
CA TYR A 101 2.86 -5.61 7.19
C TYR A 101 2.03 -6.38 6.16
N PRO A 102 2.67 -7.10 5.22
CA PRO A 102 1.97 -7.85 4.16
C PRO A 102 1.07 -8.96 4.72
N ASP A 103 1.42 -9.51 5.89
CA ASP A 103 0.65 -10.55 6.58
C ASP A 103 -0.54 -10.02 7.39
N ARG A 104 -0.73 -8.68 7.45
CA ARG A 104 -1.98 -8.12 7.97
C ARG A 104 -3.10 -8.44 7.00
N ARG A 105 -3.75 -9.59 7.25
CA ARG A 105 -5.08 -9.94 6.75
C ARG A 105 -5.89 -8.65 6.67
N ARG A 106 -6.33 -8.27 5.45
CA ARG A 106 -7.20 -7.11 5.17
C ARG A 106 -8.08 -6.86 6.38
N ILE A 107 -7.77 -5.83 7.17
CA ILE A 107 -8.51 -5.54 8.40
C ILE A 107 -9.89 -5.08 7.96
N PHE A 108 -10.78 -6.07 7.88
CA PHE A 108 -12.21 -6.02 8.10
C PHE A 108 -12.86 -4.67 7.79
N THR A 109 -13.19 -4.46 6.51
CA THR A 109 -14.46 -3.77 6.27
C THR A 109 -15.55 -4.74 6.73
N SER A 110 -16.40 -4.28 7.64
CA SER A 110 -17.43 -5.02 8.37
C SER A 110 -18.50 -5.71 7.51
N LYS A 111 -18.31 -5.81 6.18
CA LYS A 111 -19.31 -6.26 5.23
C LYS A 111 -18.93 -7.48 4.40
N ALA A 112 -17.67 -7.90 4.37
CA ALA A 112 -17.28 -9.10 3.62
C ALA A 112 -16.22 -9.89 4.38
N ASN A 113 -16.67 -10.71 5.32
CA ASN A 113 -15.83 -11.69 5.96
C ASN A 113 -16.03 -13.07 5.30
N PRO A 114 -15.23 -13.46 4.29
CA PRO A 114 -15.25 -14.83 3.79
C PRO A 114 -14.72 -15.84 4.83
N VAL A 115 -14.02 -15.37 5.86
CA VAL A 115 -13.53 -16.14 7.02
C VAL A 115 -14.38 -15.81 8.24
N ALA A 116 -15.70 -15.99 8.15
CA ALA A 116 -16.52 -16.02 9.37
C ALA A 116 -15.83 -16.94 10.39
N PRO A 117 -15.71 -16.57 11.67
CA PRO A 117 -14.96 -17.32 12.69
C PRO A 117 -15.59 -18.69 13.03
N PHE A 118 -16.47 -19.19 12.18
CA PHE A 118 -17.18 -20.43 12.32
C PHE A 118 -16.62 -21.41 11.31
N GLU A 119 -16.11 -22.52 11.83
CA GLU A 119 -15.83 -23.71 11.04
C GLU A 119 -17.01 -24.00 10.10
N PRO A 120 -16.76 -24.37 8.83
CA PRO A 120 -17.83 -24.65 7.86
C PRO A 120 -18.89 -25.62 8.39
N GLU A 121 -18.47 -26.55 9.25
CA GLU A 121 -19.35 -27.52 9.89
C GLU A 121 -20.31 -26.90 10.90
N VAL A 122 -19.85 -25.92 11.68
CA VAL A 122 -20.70 -25.16 12.63
C VAL A 122 -21.77 -24.38 11.87
N LYS A 123 -21.43 -23.83 10.69
CA LYS A 123 -22.42 -23.17 9.82
C LYS A 123 -23.48 -24.15 9.32
N ARG A 124 -23.06 -25.31 8.82
CA ARG A 124 -24.00 -26.35 8.35
C ARG A 124 -24.94 -26.79 9.46
N GLN A 125 -24.40 -27.06 10.65
CA GLN A 125 -25.19 -27.45 11.81
C GLN A 125 -26.19 -26.36 12.22
N ALA A 126 -25.78 -25.09 12.21
CA ALA A 126 -26.65 -23.96 12.51
C ALA A 126 -27.80 -23.80 11.49
N VAL A 127 -27.50 -23.94 10.20
CA VAL A 127 -28.50 -23.88 9.13
C VAL A 127 -29.47 -25.05 9.23
N MET A 128 -28.96 -26.28 9.41
CA MET A 128 -29.81 -27.47 9.58
C MET A 128 -30.75 -27.30 10.78
N ALA A 129 -30.22 -26.92 11.95
CA ALA A 129 -31.01 -26.72 13.16
C ALA A 129 -32.06 -25.59 13.02
N LEU A 130 -31.74 -24.54 12.26
CA LEU A 130 -32.69 -23.44 12.00
C LEU A 130 -33.81 -23.87 11.05
N CYS A 131 -33.50 -24.69 10.04
CA CYS A 131 -34.45 -25.20 9.05
C CYS A 131 -35.38 -26.28 9.63
N THR A 132 -34.88 -27.12 10.54
CA THR A 132 -35.66 -28.22 11.17
C THR A 132 -36.17 -27.88 12.57
N ARG A 133 -36.22 -26.58 12.91
CA ARG A 133 -36.46 -26.15 14.28
C ARG A 133 -37.83 -26.57 14.81
N GLN A 134 -37.84 -27.16 16.01
CA GLN A 134 -39.01 -27.20 16.90
C GLN A 134 -38.92 -26.18 18.04
N VAL A 135 -37.72 -25.62 18.25
CA VAL A 135 -37.41 -24.64 19.31
C VAL A 135 -37.11 -23.26 18.73
N SER A 136 -37.09 -22.25 19.59
CA SER A 136 -36.83 -20.87 19.15
C SER A 136 -35.43 -20.70 18.56
N ALA A 137 -35.28 -19.79 17.58
CA ALA A 137 -33.99 -19.43 16.99
C ALA A 137 -32.98 -18.91 18.04
N SER A 138 -33.48 -18.27 19.11
CA SER A 138 -32.65 -17.81 20.23
C SER A 138 -32.03 -18.97 21.00
N GLU A 139 -32.77 -20.07 21.17
CA GLU A 139 -32.28 -21.24 21.88
C GLU A 139 -31.29 -22.06 21.04
N ILE A 140 -31.50 -22.13 19.73
CA ILE A 140 -30.54 -22.69 18.77
C ILE A 140 -29.22 -21.90 18.82
N ALA A 141 -29.32 -20.57 18.79
CA ALA A 141 -28.15 -19.70 18.89
C ALA A 141 -27.36 -19.94 20.19
N ARG A 142 -28.06 -20.09 21.32
CA ARG A 142 -27.45 -20.40 22.62
C ARG A 142 -26.77 -21.77 22.65
N ARG A 143 -27.37 -22.80 22.04
CA ARG A 143 -26.78 -24.15 21.95
C ARG A 143 -25.50 -24.18 21.11
N ILE A 144 -25.44 -23.35 20.08
CA ILE A 144 -24.30 -23.26 19.15
C ILE A 144 -23.25 -22.24 19.65
N GLY A 145 -23.57 -21.44 20.68
CA GLY A 145 -22.67 -20.42 21.23
C GLY A 145 -22.56 -19.17 20.36
N VAL A 146 -23.57 -18.89 19.53
CA VAL A 146 -23.61 -17.72 18.64
C VAL A 146 -24.74 -16.77 19.01
N SER A 147 -24.63 -15.50 18.58
CA SER A 147 -25.74 -14.56 18.74
C SER A 147 -26.82 -14.86 17.70
N ARG A 148 -28.10 -14.63 18.06
CA ARG A 148 -29.24 -14.85 17.16
C ARG A 148 -29.09 -14.12 15.82
N ALA A 149 -28.50 -12.92 15.82
CA ALA A 149 -28.32 -12.11 14.62
C ALA A 149 -27.38 -12.76 13.58
N VAL A 150 -26.49 -13.65 14.02
CA VAL A 150 -25.54 -14.37 13.15
C VAL A 150 -26.22 -15.50 12.38
N LEU A 151 -27.33 -16.05 12.88
CA LEU A 151 -28.08 -17.12 12.18
C LEU A 151 -28.74 -16.67 10.88
N TYR A 152 -28.85 -15.36 10.64
CA TYR A 152 -29.49 -14.76 9.47
C TYR A 152 -28.49 -14.05 8.54
N LYS A 153 -27.18 -14.25 8.77
CA LYS A 153 -26.09 -13.69 7.97
C LYS A 153 -25.32 -14.80 7.27
#